data_AF-A0A2V3U1Y3-F1
#
_entry.id   AF-A0A2V3U1Y3-F1
#
_cell.length_a   1.000
_cell.length_b   1.000
_cell.length_c   1.000
_cell.angle_alpha   90.00
_cell.angle_beta   90.00
_cell.angle_gamma   90.00
#
_symmetry.space_group_name_H-M   'P 1'
#
loop_
_entity.id
_entity.type
_entity.pdbx_description
1 polymer ?
#
loop_
_entity_poly.entity_id
_entity_poly.type
_entity_poly.pdbx_seq_one_letter_code
_entity_poly.pdbx_strand_id
1 'polypeptide(L)'
;MSDTLPILIVDDQPKLLRLIIELMTRLGFPEVDGVSDGAEALIRLRERRYALVISDLAMEPIDGLQLLREIRADDALMNTPFILTETSFDFEDINHAHVAGADAFILKPFDINLLKTKLKQVLNRKPRRREAPLPAESTLSQDFPMLGKF
;
A
#
# COMPACT_ATOMS: atom_id res chain seq x y z
N MET A 1 11.81 10.72 23.32
CA MET A 1 11.42 11.05 21.94
C MET A 1 11.10 9.72 21.30
N SER A 2 9.92 9.56 20.70
CA SER A 2 9.55 8.26 20.13
C SER A 2 10.47 8.02 18.93
N ASP A 3 11.27 6.95 18.95
CA ASP A 3 12.05 6.46 17.80
C ASP A 3 11.08 5.89 16.75
N THR A 4 10.20 6.76 16.24
CA THR A 4 9.22 6.39 15.24
C THR A 4 9.89 6.54 13.89
N LEU A 5 10.01 5.43 13.16
CA LEU A 5 10.51 5.45 11.79
C LEU A 5 9.70 6.45 10.93
N PRO A 6 10.36 7.09 9.96
CA PRO A 6 9.73 8.09 9.10
C PRO A 6 8.61 7.49 8.24
N ILE A 7 7.72 8.33 7.73
CA ILE A 7 6.70 7.94 6.75
C ILE A 7 7.07 8.50 5.37
N LEU A 8 6.91 7.69 4.33
CA LEU A 8 7.11 8.10 2.94
C LEU A 8 5.76 8.34 2.27
N ILE A 9 5.58 9.53 1.69
CA ILE A 9 4.43 9.88 0.85
C ILE A 9 4.92 9.96 -0.60
N VAL A 10 4.21 9.30 -1.51
CA VAL A 10 4.52 9.26 -2.95
C VAL A 10 3.28 9.75 -3.69
N ASP A 11 3.37 10.93 -4.30
CA ASP A 11 2.25 11.54 -5.02
C ASP A 11 2.80 12.57 -6.02
N ASP A 12 2.41 12.45 -7.28
CA ASP A 12 2.91 13.30 -8.37
C ASP A 12 2.30 14.71 -8.35
N GLN A 13 1.31 14.97 -7.50
CA GLN A 13 0.68 16.27 -7.32
C GLN A 13 1.33 17.03 -6.15
N PRO A 14 2.21 18.03 -6.41
CA PRO A 14 3.01 18.64 -5.35
C PRO A 14 2.18 19.36 -4.28
N LYS A 15 0.97 19.81 -4.64
CA LYS A 15 0.03 20.44 -3.71
C LYS A 15 -0.53 19.42 -2.71
N LEU A 16 -0.90 18.24 -3.19
CA LEU A 16 -1.45 17.17 -2.36
C LEU A 16 -0.36 16.59 -1.45
N LEU A 17 0.83 16.37 -2.01
CA LEU A 17 2.01 15.93 -1.25
C LEU A 17 2.28 16.84 -0.04
N ARG A 18 2.33 18.17 -0.26
CA ARG A 18 2.52 19.17 0.81
C ARG A 18 1.40 19.13 1.86
N LEU A 19 0.14 19.02 1.41
CA LEU A 19 -1.01 18.94 2.30
C LEU A 19 -0.94 17.69 3.18
N ILE A 20 -0.63 16.52 2.60
CA ILE A 20 -0.53 15.27 3.36
C ILE A 20 0.60 15.37 4.38
N ILE A 21 1.79 15.88 4.02
CA ILE A 21 2.91 16.07 4.95
C ILE A 21 2.50 16.96 6.15
N GLU A 22 1.78 18.05 5.90
CA GLU A 22 1.28 18.94 6.96
C GLU A 22 0.28 18.20 7.87
N LEU A 23 -0.66 17.44 7.28
CA LEU A 23 -1.64 16.66 8.03
C LEU A 23 -0.97 15.58 8.89
N MET A 24 0.03 14.88 8.35
CA MET A 24 0.80 13.86 9.06
C MET A 24 1.56 14.45 10.25
N THR A 25 2.18 15.62 10.06
CA THR A 25 2.85 16.37 11.13
C THR A 25 1.87 16.72 12.26
N ARG A 26 0.68 17.22 11.92
CA ARG A 26 -0.40 17.51 12.89
C ARG A 26 -0.95 16.28 13.59
N LEU A 27 -0.84 15.11 12.97
CA LEU A 27 -1.23 13.81 13.54
C LEU A 27 -0.15 13.21 14.46
N GLY A 28 0.99 13.86 14.62
CA GLY A 28 2.07 13.43 15.51
C GLY A 28 3.13 12.57 14.82
N PHE A 29 3.23 12.63 13.49
CA PHE A 29 4.32 12.03 12.72
C PHE A 29 5.28 13.13 12.26
N PRO A 30 6.33 13.45 13.04
CA PRO A 30 7.20 14.59 12.77
C PRO A 30 8.18 14.37 11.61
N GLU A 31 8.47 13.13 11.26
CA GLU A 31 9.38 12.77 10.16
C GLU A 31 8.58 12.18 8.99
N VAL A 32 8.38 13.00 7.97
CA VAL A 32 7.63 12.63 6.76
C VAL A 32 8.42 13.11 5.55
N ASP A 33 8.76 12.17 4.67
CA ASP A 33 9.34 12.49 3.37
C ASP A 33 8.26 12.46 2.30
N GLY A 34 8.38 13.37 1.34
CA GLY A 34 7.57 13.38 0.12
C GLY A 34 8.44 13.25 -1.11
N VAL A 35 8.01 12.40 -2.04
CA VAL A 35 8.61 12.24 -3.38
C VAL A 35 7.50 12.22 -4.43
N SER A 36 7.83 12.56 -5.67
CA SER A 36 6.83 12.74 -6.74
C SER A 36 6.57 11.51 -7.59
N ASP A 37 7.39 10.47 -7.49
CA ASP A 37 7.27 9.29 -8.34
C ASP A 37 7.80 8.02 -7.67
N GLY A 38 7.42 6.87 -8.22
CA GLY A 38 7.81 5.56 -7.69
C GLY A 38 9.31 5.24 -7.80
N ALA A 39 10.04 5.82 -8.75
CA ALA A 39 11.48 5.56 -8.88
C ALA A 39 12.25 6.24 -7.75
N GLU A 40 11.95 7.50 -7.45
CA GLU A 40 12.52 8.20 -6.29
C GLU A 40 12.13 7.49 -4.99
N ALA A 41 10.88 7.02 -4.88
CA ALA A 41 10.43 6.27 -3.70
C ALA A 41 11.27 5.01 -3.44
N LEU A 42 11.58 4.22 -4.48
CA LEU A 42 12.43 3.03 -4.35
C LEU A 42 13.86 3.38 -3.92
N ILE A 43 14.42 4.48 -4.42
CA ILE A 43 15.74 4.96 -4.00
C ILE A 43 15.71 5.27 -2.50
N ARG A 44 14.74 6.08 -2.04
CA ARG A 44 14.61 6.44 -0.61
C ARG A 44 14.44 5.22 0.29
N LEU A 45 13.59 4.27 -0.13
CA LEU A 45 13.33 3.04 0.62
C LEU A 45 14.58 2.16 0.79
N ARG A 46 15.49 2.18 -0.19
CA ARG A 46 16.76 1.45 -0.12
C ARG A 46 17.81 2.18 0.72
N GLU A 47 17.73 3.50 0.80
CA GLU A 47 18.64 4.34 1.61
C GLU A 47 18.31 4.32 3.10
N ARG A 48 17.02 4.27 3.47
CA ARG A 48 16.58 4.20 4.87
C ARG A 48 15.25 3.47 5.04
N ARG A 49 15.00 3.03 6.28
CA ARG A 49 13.76 2.34 6.64
C ARG A 49 12.63 3.32 6.93
N TYR A 50 11.43 2.99 6.47
CA TYR A 50 10.20 3.72 6.74
C TYR A 50 9.21 2.86 7.53
N ALA A 51 8.40 3.51 8.36
CA ALA A 51 7.30 2.86 9.09
C ALA A 51 6.15 2.48 8.15
N LEU A 52 5.98 3.23 7.06
CA LEU A 52 4.84 3.16 6.17
C LEU A 52 5.14 3.92 4.87
N VAL A 53 4.65 3.40 3.76
CA VAL A 53 4.51 4.11 2.48
C VAL A 53 3.03 4.42 2.24
N ILE A 54 2.73 5.66 1.87
CA ILE A 54 1.42 6.07 1.35
C ILE A 54 1.65 6.54 -0.09
N SER A 55 1.08 5.84 -1.06
CA SER A 55 1.32 6.09 -2.48
C SER A 55 0.02 6.41 -3.20
N ASP A 56 0.06 7.37 -4.12
CA ASP A 56 -0.92 7.44 -5.19
C ASP A 56 -0.82 6.21 -6.10
N LEU A 57 -1.94 5.81 -6.71
CA LEU A 57 -1.95 4.74 -7.70
C LEU A 57 -1.59 5.30 -9.08
N ALA A 58 -2.27 6.35 -9.54
CA ALA A 58 -2.02 6.97 -10.84
C ALA A 58 -0.77 7.88 -10.81
N MET A 59 0.40 7.31 -11.09
CA MET A 59 1.67 8.06 -11.27
C MET A 59 2.46 7.52 -12.47
N GLU A 60 3.30 8.36 -13.05
CA GLU A 60 4.26 7.98 -14.09
C GLU A 60 5.71 8.30 -13.66
N PRO A 61 6.73 7.59 -14.18
CA PRO A 61 6.63 6.41 -15.06
C PRO A 61 6.33 5.12 -14.29
N ILE A 62 6.45 5.13 -12.96
CA ILE A 62 6.17 3.99 -12.09
C ILE A 62 4.91 4.31 -11.30
N ASP A 63 3.85 3.55 -11.57
CA ASP A 63 2.58 3.67 -10.86
C ASP A 63 2.67 3.05 -9.43
N GLY A 64 1.68 3.35 -8.59
CA GLY A 64 1.66 2.87 -7.21
C GLY A 64 1.58 1.35 -7.06
N LEU A 65 1.00 0.65 -8.03
CA LEU A 65 0.87 -0.80 -8.03
C LEU A 65 2.20 -1.47 -8.42
N GLN A 66 2.90 -0.93 -9.40
CA GLN A 66 4.24 -1.33 -9.79
C GLN A 66 5.22 -1.06 -8.65
N LEU A 67 5.17 0.11 -8.02
CA LEU A 67 5.96 0.44 -6.82
C LEU A 67 5.73 -0.60 -5.72
N LEU A 68 4.47 -0.93 -5.42
CA LEU A 68 4.12 -1.96 -4.43
C LEU A 68 4.72 -3.33 -4.78
N ARG A 69 4.63 -3.75 -6.05
CA ARG A 69 5.22 -5.03 -6.51
C ARG A 69 6.72 -5.07 -6.32
N GLU A 70 7.43 -3.98 -6.67
CA GLU A 70 8.88 -3.86 -6.47
C GLU A 70 9.25 -3.93 -4.98
N ILE A 71 8.51 -3.23 -4.12
CA ILE A 71 8.70 -3.30 -2.66
C ILE A 71 8.51 -4.73 -2.14
N ARG A 72 7.50 -5.45 -2.64
CA ARG A 72 7.20 -6.82 -2.20
C ARG A 72 8.18 -7.86 -2.74
N ALA A 73 8.85 -7.58 -3.84
CA ALA A 73 9.89 -8.43 -4.43
C ALA A 73 11.26 -8.25 -3.75
N ASP A 74 11.48 -7.14 -3.04
CA ASP A 74 12.73 -6.85 -2.34
C ASP A 74 12.69 -7.38 -0.88
N ASP A 75 13.55 -8.33 -0.55
CA ASP A 75 13.61 -8.97 0.78
C ASP A 75 13.79 -7.98 1.93
N ALA A 76 14.44 -6.83 1.70
CA ALA A 76 14.63 -5.81 2.72
C ALA A 76 13.38 -4.93 2.90
N LEU A 77 12.55 -4.79 1.86
CA LEU A 77 11.42 -3.88 1.82
C LEU A 77 10.06 -4.59 1.90
N MET A 78 10.01 -5.91 1.69
CA MET A 78 8.78 -6.68 1.52
C MET A 78 7.77 -6.55 2.67
N ASN A 79 8.23 -6.24 3.87
CA ASN A 79 7.41 -6.07 5.06
C ASN A 79 7.02 -4.62 5.34
N THR A 80 7.43 -3.67 4.49
CA THR A 80 7.10 -2.25 4.65
C THR A 80 5.60 -2.08 4.48
N PRO A 81 4.88 -1.55 5.49
CA PRO A 81 3.46 -1.31 5.36
C PRO A 81 3.17 -0.36 4.20
N PHE A 82 2.09 -0.62 3.46
CA PHE A 82 1.78 0.13 2.24
C PHE A 82 0.29 0.48 2.16
N ILE A 83 0.00 1.78 2.01
CA ILE A 83 -1.34 2.30 1.76
C ILE A 83 -1.38 2.86 0.34
N LEU A 84 -2.36 2.41 -0.43
CA LEU A 84 -2.63 2.96 -1.75
C LEU A 84 -3.75 4.02 -1.67
N THR A 85 -3.60 5.10 -2.42
CA THR A 85 -4.57 6.18 -2.54
C THR A 85 -4.95 6.38 -3.99
N GLU A 86 -6.21 6.70 -4.28
CA GLU A 86 -6.70 6.94 -5.65
C GLU A 86 -8.02 7.72 -5.61
N THR A 87 -8.39 8.42 -6.69
CA THR A 87 -9.65 9.16 -6.86
C THR A 87 -10.88 8.26 -7.04
N SER A 88 -10.71 7.11 -7.66
CA SER A 88 -11.75 6.09 -7.83
C SER A 88 -11.13 4.71 -7.85
N PHE A 89 -11.77 3.75 -7.21
CA PHE A 89 -11.42 2.34 -7.38
C PHE A 89 -12.60 1.63 -8.02
N ASP A 90 -12.32 0.81 -9.03
CA ASP A 90 -13.23 -0.26 -9.39
C ASP A 90 -12.92 -1.54 -8.60
N PHE A 91 -13.71 -2.59 -8.82
CA PHE A 91 -13.52 -3.87 -8.14
C PHE A 91 -12.18 -4.53 -8.51
N GLU A 92 -11.72 -4.31 -9.73
CA GLU A 92 -10.49 -4.89 -10.28
C GLU A 92 -9.25 -4.22 -9.66
N ASP A 93 -9.25 -2.89 -9.49
CA ASP A 93 -8.21 -2.13 -8.80
C ASP A 93 -8.00 -2.62 -7.36
N ILE A 94 -9.10 -2.79 -6.63
CA ILE A 94 -9.08 -3.28 -5.24
C ILE A 94 -8.49 -4.69 -5.20
N ASN A 95 -8.93 -5.56 -6.12
CA ASN A 95 -8.45 -6.93 -6.19
C ASN A 95 -6.95 -6.98 -6.54
N HIS A 96 -6.51 -6.24 -7.55
CA HIS A 96 -5.11 -6.18 -7.97
C HIS A 96 -4.20 -5.71 -6.85
N ALA A 97 -4.58 -4.65 -6.16
CA ALA A 97 -3.75 -4.13 -5.10
C ALA A 97 -3.81 -4.99 -3.82
N HIS A 98 -4.94 -5.68 -3.56
CA HIS A 98 -5.00 -6.69 -2.50
C HIS A 98 -4.04 -7.85 -2.79
N VAL A 99 -4.06 -8.38 -4.02
CA VAL A 99 -3.17 -9.45 -4.49
C VAL A 99 -1.71 -9.00 -4.47
N ALA A 100 -1.43 -7.75 -4.84
CA ALA A 100 -0.10 -7.16 -4.73
C ALA A 100 0.35 -6.91 -3.28
N GLY A 101 -0.54 -7.08 -2.29
CA GLY A 101 -0.19 -7.05 -0.88
C GLY A 101 -0.24 -5.66 -0.24
N ALA A 102 -1.10 -4.76 -0.72
CA ALA A 102 -1.41 -3.51 -0.04
C ALA A 102 -2.07 -3.79 1.33
N ASP A 103 -1.81 -2.93 2.31
CA ASP A 103 -2.35 -3.09 3.66
C ASP A 103 -3.66 -2.34 3.87
N ALA A 104 -3.86 -1.25 3.13
CA ALA A 104 -5.12 -0.52 3.06
C ALA A 104 -5.22 0.36 1.80
N PHE A 105 -6.44 0.84 1.58
CA PHE A 105 -6.84 1.75 0.50
C PHE A 105 -7.51 2.99 1.07
N ILE A 106 -7.28 4.13 0.43
CA ILE A 106 -7.93 5.40 0.74
C ILE A 106 -8.42 6.06 -0.55
N LEU A 107 -9.71 6.37 -0.62
CA LEU A 107 -10.27 7.16 -1.72
C LEU A 107 -9.96 8.65 -1.51
N LYS A 108 -9.54 9.32 -2.57
CA LYS A 108 -9.41 10.78 -2.66
C LYS A 108 -10.76 11.37 -3.10
N PRO A 109 -11.19 12.52 -2.55
CA PRO A 109 -10.61 13.20 -1.40
C PRO A 109 -10.92 12.46 -0.08
N PHE A 110 -9.96 12.46 0.85
CA PHE A 110 -10.14 11.91 2.20
C PHE A 110 -9.97 12.99 3.27
N ASP A 111 -10.66 12.81 4.38
CA ASP A 111 -10.47 13.66 5.56
C ASP A 111 -9.38 13.10 6.50
N ILE A 112 -9.02 13.93 7.48
CA ILE A 112 -8.01 13.58 8.48
C ILE A 112 -8.43 12.39 9.37
N ASN A 113 -9.72 12.16 9.57
CA ASN A 113 -10.23 11.08 10.42
C ASN A 113 -10.08 9.73 9.72
N LEU A 114 -10.38 9.67 8.42
CA LEU A 114 -10.17 8.49 7.59
C LEU A 114 -8.69 8.13 7.53
N LEU A 115 -7.83 9.11 7.22
CA LEU A 115 -6.37 8.92 7.21
C LEU A 115 -5.89 8.39 8.56
N LYS A 116 -6.26 9.04 9.67
CA LYS A 116 -5.89 8.60 11.04
C LYS A 116 -6.37 7.18 11.35
N THR A 117 -7.56 6.81 10.91
CA THR A 117 -8.12 5.47 11.12
C THR A 117 -7.30 4.42 10.38
N LYS A 118 -6.96 4.68 9.11
CA LYS A 118 -6.15 3.77 8.30
C LYS A 118 -4.71 3.66 8.78
N LEU A 119 -4.09 4.77 9.18
CA LEU A 119 -2.77 4.78 9.81
C LEU A 119 -2.73 3.89 11.05
N LYS A 120 -3.70 4.05 11.96
CA LYS A 120 -3.81 3.19 13.15
C LYS A 120 -4.01 1.72 12.80
N GLN A 121 -4.87 1.44 11.82
CA GLN A 121 -5.12 0.07 11.37
C GLN A 121 -3.84 -0.60 10.85
N VAL A 122 -3.04 0.14 10.07
CA VAL A 122 -1.85 -0.40 9.40
C VAL A 122 -0.66 -0.48 10.36
N LEU A 123 -0.37 0.59 11.12
CA LEU A 123 0.79 0.65 12.01
C LEU A 123 0.66 -0.26 13.25
N ASN A 124 -0.57 -0.61 13.67
CA ASN A 124 -0.78 -1.53 14.80
C ASN A 124 -0.76 -3.01 14.39
N ARG A 125 -0.64 -3.34 13.10
CA ARG A 125 -0.56 -4.73 12.67
C ARG A 125 0.82 -5.30 13.02
N LYS A 126 0.81 -6.54 13.53
CA LYS A 126 2.05 -7.34 13.59
C LYS A 126 2.55 -7.57 12.16
N PRO A 127 3.87 -7.55 11.90
CA PRO A 127 4.41 -7.80 10.56
C PRO A 127 3.82 -9.11 10.00
N ARG A 128 3.38 -9.09 8.74
CA ARG A 128 2.78 -10.24 8.08
C ARG A 128 3.73 -11.44 8.23
N ARG A 129 3.28 -12.47 8.95
CA ARG A 129 3.91 -13.79 8.85
C ARG A 129 3.64 -14.24 7.42
N ARG A 130 4.65 -14.71 6.67
CA ARG A 130 4.49 -15.26 5.31
C ARG A 130 3.24 -16.12 5.25
N GLU A 131 2.15 -15.60 4.69
CA GLU A 131 1.14 -16.44 4.08
C GLU A 131 1.64 -16.63 2.66
N ALA A 132 1.97 -17.87 2.31
CA ALA A 132 2.30 -18.20 0.93
C ALA A 132 1.18 -17.65 0.04
N PRO A 133 1.49 -17.12 -1.16
CA PRO A 133 0.47 -16.74 -2.11
C PRO A 133 -0.54 -17.88 -2.17
N LEU A 134 -1.84 -17.57 -1.99
CA LEU A 134 -2.88 -18.56 -2.21
C LEU A 134 -2.60 -19.14 -3.60
N PRO A 135 -2.45 -20.47 -3.73
CA PRO A 135 -2.19 -21.06 -5.02
C PRO A 135 -3.28 -20.55 -5.96
N ALA A 136 -2.86 -19.86 -7.03
CA ALA A 136 -3.75 -19.47 -8.11
C ALA A 136 -4.58 -20.71 -8.45
N GLU A 137 -5.91 -20.57 -8.40
CA GLU A 137 -6.86 -21.67 -8.49
C GLU A 137 -6.43 -22.68 -9.55
N SER A 138 -5.83 -23.77 -9.10
CA SER A 138 -5.68 -24.98 -9.88
C SER A 138 -6.81 -25.87 -9.41
N THR A 139 -7.57 -26.39 -10.38
CA THR A 139 -8.65 -27.38 -10.24
C THR A 139 -10.09 -26.82 -10.19
N LEU A 140 -10.54 -26.17 -11.27
CA LEU A 140 -11.88 -26.47 -11.81
C LEU A 140 -11.78 -27.67 -12.77
N SER A 141 -11.40 -28.81 -12.20
CA SER A 141 -11.70 -30.12 -12.74
C SER A 141 -12.11 -30.98 -11.56
N GLN A 142 -13.31 -30.72 -11.05
CA GLN A 142 -14.03 -31.72 -10.27
C GLN A 142 -15.16 -32.23 -11.12
N ASP A 143 -14.97 -33.46 -11.56
CA ASP A 143 -15.97 -34.36 -12.10
C ASP A 143 -17.28 -34.23 -11.31
N PHE A 144 -18.36 -33.91 -12.01
CA PHE A 144 -19.70 -34.08 -11.45
C PHE A 144 -19.98 -35.58 -11.35
N PRO A 145 -20.16 -36.16 -10.15
CA PRO A 145 -20.62 -37.54 -10.04
C PRO A 145 -22.03 -37.63 -10.63
N MET A 146 -22.18 -38.56 -11.58
CA MET A 146 -23.44 -38.99 -12.19
C MET A 146 -24.57 -39.05 -11.16
N LEU A 147 -25.64 -38.30 -11.42
CA LEU A 147 -26.91 -38.45 -10.70
C LEU A 147 -27.38 -39.91 -10.80
N GLY A 148 -27.62 -40.49 -9.62
CA GLY A 148 -28.11 -41.85 -9.46
C GLY A 148 -29.46 -42.07 -10.15
N LYS A 149 -29.65 -43.31 -10.60
CA LYS A 149 -30.88 -43.86 -11.16
C LYS A 149 -32.09 -43.59 -10.25
N PHE A 150 -33.15 -43.05 -10.83
CA PHE A 150 -34.54 -43.42 -10.56
C PHE A 150 -35.30 -43.48 -11.88
#